data_AF-A0A7S2CZX7-F1
#
_entry.id   AF-A0A7S2CZX7-F1
#
_cell.length_a   1.000
_cell.length_b   1.000
_cell.length_c   1.000
_cell.angle_alpha   90.00
_cell.angle_beta   90.00
_cell.angle_gamma   90.00
#
_symmetry.space_group_name_H-M   'P 1'
#
loop_
_entity.id
_entity.type
_entity.pdbx_description
1 polymer ?
#
loop_
_entity_poly.entity_id
_entity_poly.type
_entity_poly.pdbx_seq_one_letter_code
_entity_poly.pdbx_strand_id
1 'polypeptide(L)'
;EGPRMSLTTRVLNGSLPGPTLAVMPGDKLSILFANALKDPVGPDASNKFHHPNTTNLHVHGLHVSPQTPADNVLDINLRPGESFQYQYQLQADHSPGTYWVHPHHHGSAVMQSG
;
A
#
# COMPACT_ATOMS: atom_id res chain seq x y z
N GLU A 1 16.82 -3.19 -33.07
CA GLU A 1 15.98 -2.87 -31.91
C GLU A 1 15.73 -4.15 -31.12
N GLY A 2 15.83 -4.11 -29.78
CA GLY A 2 15.55 -5.28 -28.94
C GLY A 2 14.05 -5.57 -28.81
N PRO A 3 13.66 -6.73 -28.26
CA PRO A 3 12.25 -7.04 -28.04
C PRO A 3 11.60 -6.03 -27.10
N ARG A 4 10.38 -5.58 -27.44
CA ARG A 4 9.53 -4.76 -26.56
C ARG A 4 8.61 -5.68 -25.76
N MET A 5 8.51 -5.46 -24.45
CA MET A 5 7.53 -6.11 -23.58
C MET A 5 6.58 -5.05 -23.02
N SER A 6 5.29 -5.40 -22.95
CA SER A 6 4.27 -4.62 -22.27
C SER A 6 3.71 -5.46 -21.13
N LEU A 7 3.56 -4.87 -19.94
CA LEU A 7 3.05 -5.52 -18.74
C LEU A 7 1.91 -4.67 -18.17
N THR A 8 0.82 -5.33 -17.78
CA THR A 8 -0.21 -4.72 -16.93
C THR A 8 0.13 -5.01 -15.48
N THR A 9 0.38 -3.96 -14.69
CA THR A 9 0.71 -4.08 -13.26
C THR A 9 0.06 -2.96 -12.44
N ARG A 10 0.05 -3.12 -11.12
CA ARG A 10 -0.43 -2.13 -10.15
C ARG A 10 0.75 -1.29 -9.69
N VAL A 11 0.58 0.02 -9.63
CA VAL A 11 1.66 0.96 -9.29
C VAL A 11 1.14 2.06 -8.38
N LEU A 12 2.00 2.49 -7.47
CA LEU A 12 1.77 3.69 -6.67
C LEU A 12 2.15 4.91 -7.51
N ASN A 13 1.22 5.85 -7.68
CA ASN A 13 1.40 7.09 -8.45
C ASN A 13 1.96 6.90 -9.88
N GLY A 14 1.63 5.78 -10.54
CA GLY A 14 1.95 5.57 -11.95
C GLY A 14 3.39 5.13 -12.24
N SER A 15 4.23 4.90 -11.23
CA SER A 15 5.62 4.47 -11.40
C SER A 15 5.90 3.09 -10.81
N LEU A 16 6.83 2.36 -11.44
CA LEU A 16 7.40 1.12 -10.92
C LEU A 16 8.92 1.27 -10.77
N PRO A 17 9.48 1.31 -9.55
CA PRO A 17 8.77 1.33 -8.26
C PRO A 17 8.00 2.63 -8.04
N GLY A 18 7.17 2.66 -6.99
CA GLY A 18 6.46 3.86 -6.53
C GLY A 18 7.42 5.01 -6.13
N PRO A 19 6.89 6.21 -5.87
CA PRO A 19 7.70 7.34 -5.43
C PRO A 19 8.38 7.06 -4.09
N THR A 20 9.59 7.58 -3.92
CA THR A 20 10.30 7.53 -2.63
C THR A 20 9.85 8.68 -1.75
N LEU A 21 9.48 8.37 -0.50
CA LEU A 21 9.21 9.37 0.53
C LEU A 21 10.49 9.59 1.36
N ALA A 22 10.90 10.84 1.51
CA ALA A 22 12.00 11.23 2.39
C ALA A 22 11.43 11.93 3.62
N VAL A 23 11.74 11.40 4.80
CA VAL A 23 11.20 11.84 6.10
C VAL A 23 12.26 11.79 7.18
N MET A 24 12.05 12.52 8.26
CA MET A 24 12.95 12.64 9.40
C MET A 24 12.34 12.00 10.65
N PRO A 25 13.16 11.53 11.61
CA PRO A 25 12.67 11.16 12.93
C PRO A 25 11.86 12.31 13.56
N GLY A 26 10.73 11.97 14.19
CA GLY A 26 9.79 12.93 14.76
C GLY A 26 8.73 13.47 13.79
N ASP A 27 8.86 13.24 12.48
CA ASP A 27 7.87 13.71 11.50
C ASP A 27 6.48 13.11 11.74
N LYS A 28 5.47 13.92 11.44
CA LYS A 28 4.09 13.46 11.26
C LYS A 28 3.78 13.38 9.77
N LEU A 29 3.60 12.16 9.26
CA LEU A 29 3.26 11.93 7.86
C LEU A 29 1.73 11.86 7.72
N SER A 30 1.18 12.63 6.79
CA SER A 30 -0.23 12.57 6.40
C SER A 30 -0.32 12.14 4.95
N ILE A 31 -0.76 10.90 4.69
CA ILE A 31 -0.83 10.34 3.34
C ILE A 31 -2.30 10.10 2.96
N LEU A 32 -2.79 10.84 1.96
CA LEU A 32 -4.06 10.50 1.33
C LEU A 32 -3.80 9.37 0.33
N PHE A 33 -4.26 8.18 0.67
CA PHE A 33 -4.12 7.02 -0.19
C PHE A 33 -5.45 6.76 -0.91
N ALA A 34 -5.46 6.91 -2.23
CA ALA A 34 -6.63 6.69 -3.06
C ALA A 34 -6.45 5.44 -3.92
N ASN A 35 -7.36 4.47 -3.77
CA ASN A 35 -7.35 3.26 -4.58
C ASN A 35 -8.00 3.54 -5.94
N ALA A 36 -7.18 3.93 -6.92
CA ALA A 36 -7.63 4.17 -8.29
C ALA A 36 -7.72 2.89 -9.17
N LEU A 37 -7.62 1.70 -8.57
CA LEU A 37 -7.85 0.44 -9.29
C LEU A 37 -9.33 0.32 -9.68
N LYS A 38 -9.62 -0.59 -10.61
CA LYS A 38 -11.00 -0.95 -10.98
C LYS A 38 -11.38 -2.25 -10.29
N ASP A 39 -12.67 -2.48 -10.07
CA ASP A 39 -13.13 -3.79 -9.63
C ASP A 39 -12.66 -4.90 -10.59
N PRO A 40 -12.17 -6.03 -10.06
CA PRO A 40 -11.81 -7.17 -10.88
C PRO A 40 -13.06 -7.68 -11.61
N VAL A 41 -12.88 -8.10 -12.87
CA VAL A 41 -13.96 -8.73 -13.63
C VAL A 41 -14.02 -10.21 -13.25
N GLY A 42 -15.17 -10.64 -12.73
CA GLY A 42 -15.44 -12.03 -12.35
C GLY A 42 -15.73 -12.20 -10.86
N PRO A 43 -16.33 -13.33 -10.46
CA PRO A 43 -16.71 -13.57 -9.07
C PRO A 43 -15.48 -13.78 -8.19
N ASP A 44 -15.55 -13.31 -6.94
CA ASP A 44 -14.68 -13.81 -5.87
C ASP A 44 -15.00 -15.29 -5.66
N ALA A 45 -14.10 -16.16 -6.10
CA ALA A 45 -14.28 -17.60 -6.03
C ALA A 45 -13.52 -18.17 -4.82
N SER A 46 -14.10 -19.20 -4.19
CA SER A 46 -13.43 -19.94 -3.12
C SER A 46 -12.08 -20.50 -3.59
N ASN A 47 -11.06 -20.46 -2.73
CA ASN A 47 -9.68 -20.84 -3.04
C ASN A 47 -9.02 -20.00 -4.16
N LYS A 48 -9.43 -18.74 -4.33
CA LYS A 48 -8.73 -17.72 -5.14
C LYS A 48 -8.29 -16.54 -4.26
N PHE A 49 -7.51 -15.63 -4.85
CA PHE A 49 -7.18 -14.36 -4.19
C PHE A 49 -8.47 -13.63 -3.84
N HIS A 50 -8.59 -13.24 -2.57
CA HIS A 50 -9.77 -12.57 -2.04
C HIS A 50 -9.63 -11.06 -2.22
N HIS A 51 -10.63 -10.43 -2.84
CA HIS A 51 -10.66 -9.00 -3.14
C HIS A 51 -9.33 -8.47 -3.74
N PRO A 52 -8.95 -8.90 -4.95
CA PRO A 52 -7.62 -8.68 -5.51
C PRO A 52 -7.26 -7.20 -5.76
N ASN A 53 -8.25 -6.30 -5.78
CA ASN A 53 -8.03 -4.86 -5.91
C ASN A 53 -8.53 -4.07 -4.69
N THR A 54 -8.98 -4.73 -3.62
CA THR A 54 -9.11 -4.07 -2.31
C THR A 54 -7.73 -4.01 -1.68
N THR A 55 -7.32 -2.86 -1.19
CA THR A 55 -5.93 -2.65 -0.78
C THR A 55 -5.84 -1.81 0.49
N ASN A 56 -4.64 -1.63 0.98
CA ASN A 56 -4.27 -0.73 2.06
C ASN A 56 -2.79 -0.33 1.92
N LEU A 57 -2.30 0.52 2.80
CA LEU A 57 -0.92 0.99 2.81
C LEU A 57 -0.25 0.55 4.12
N HIS A 58 0.71 -0.37 4.01
CA HIS A 58 1.56 -0.77 5.12
C HIS A 58 2.94 -0.14 5.01
N VAL A 59 3.47 0.37 6.12
CA VAL A 59 4.82 0.97 6.21
C VAL A 59 5.81 -0.01 6.85
N HIS A 60 6.38 -0.89 6.05
CA HIS A 60 7.23 -1.97 6.53
C HIS A 60 8.54 -1.44 7.15
N GLY A 61 8.68 -1.72 8.45
CA GLY A 61 9.85 -1.40 9.25
C GLY A 61 9.82 -0.03 9.93
N LEU A 62 8.83 0.82 9.64
CA LEU A 62 8.62 2.04 10.42
C LEU A 62 8.00 1.69 11.78
N HIS A 63 8.52 2.28 12.86
CA HIS A 63 7.94 2.16 14.18
C HIS A 63 6.77 3.14 14.35
N VAL A 64 5.56 2.68 14.00
CA VAL A 64 4.33 3.47 14.01
C VAL A 64 3.21 2.73 14.75
N SER A 65 2.10 3.42 15.04
CA SER A 65 0.92 2.80 15.64
C SER A 65 0.30 1.77 14.67
N PRO A 66 -0.07 0.57 15.15
CA PRO A 66 -0.82 -0.40 14.36
C PRO A 66 -2.33 -0.09 14.34
N GLN A 67 -2.78 0.99 14.99
CA GLN A 67 -4.18 1.35 15.11
C GLN A 67 -4.58 2.40 14.07
N THR A 68 -5.85 2.38 13.66
CA THR A 68 -6.44 3.39 12.79
C THR A 68 -6.29 4.79 13.42
N PRO A 69 -5.85 5.83 12.68
CA PRO A 69 -5.70 5.89 11.22
C PRO A 69 -4.28 5.62 10.71
N ALA A 70 -3.44 4.91 11.46
CA ALA A 70 -2.08 4.54 11.06
C ALA A 70 -2.05 3.14 10.40
N ASP A 71 -1.17 2.26 10.84
CA ASP A 71 -0.79 1.02 10.14
C ASP A 71 -1.74 -0.17 10.41
N ASN A 72 -3.05 0.08 10.53
CA ASN A 72 -4.03 -0.96 10.79
C ASN A 72 -4.39 -1.73 9.51
N VAL A 73 -3.60 -2.77 9.22
CA VAL A 73 -3.75 -3.61 8.02
C VAL A 73 -4.98 -4.53 8.04
N LEU A 74 -5.63 -4.71 9.21
CA LEU A 74 -6.78 -5.59 9.35
C LEU A 74 -8.09 -4.86 9.05
N ASP A 75 -8.25 -3.65 9.61
CA ASP A 75 -9.52 -2.92 9.52
C ASP A 75 -9.57 -1.97 8.32
N ILE A 76 -8.42 -1.45 7.86
CA ILE A 76 -8.38 -0.56 6.71
C ILE A 76 -8.41 -1.40 5.43
N ASN A 77 -9.55 -1.34 4.74
CA ASN A 77 -9.85 -2.13 3.55
C ASN A 77 -10.43 -1.22 2.47
N LEU A 78 -9.58 -0.69 1.59
CA LEU A 78 -9.97 0.29 0.58
C LEU A 78 -10.34 -0.41 -0.70
N ARG A 79 -11.65 -0.46 -0.99
CA ARG A 79 -12.17 -0.97 -2.26
C ARG A 79 -11.79 -0.04 -3.41
N PRO A 80 -11.84 -0.52 -4.67
CA PRO A 80 -11.73 0.33 -5.85
C PRO A 80 -12.56 1.61 -5.75
N GLY A 81 -11.92 2.76 -5.97
CA GLY A 81 -12.53 4.10 -5.87
C GLY A 81 -12.53 4.72 -4.47
N GLU A 82 -12.24 3.96 -3.42
CA GLU A 82 -12.19 4.49 -2.06
C GLU A 82 -10.84 5.16 -1.73
N SER A 83 -10.84 6.04 -0.73
CA SER A 83 -9.64 6.70 -0.24
C SER A 83 -9.63 6.76 1.28
N PHE A 84 -8.43 6.86 1.85
CA PHE A 84 -8.24 6.96 3.29
C PHE A 84 -7.07 7.87 3.63
N GLN A 85 -7.24 8.65 4.70
CA GLN A 85 -6.22 9.55 5.21
C GLN A 85 -5.41 8.85 6.31
N TYR A 86 -4.27 8.30 5.92
CA TYR A 86 -3.32 7.75 6.89
C TYR A 86 -2.63 8.88 7.67
N GLN A 87 -2.41 8.63 8.96
CA GLN A 87 -1.57 9.49 9.80
C GLN A 87 -0.55 8.63 10.54
N TYR A 88 0.73 8.85 10.25
CA TYR A 88 1.83 8.18 10.93
C TYR A 88 2.60 9.19 11.76
N GLN A 89 2.88 8.83 13.02
CA GLN A 89 3.80 9.58 13.86
C GLN A 89 5.09 8.78 13.97
N LEU A 90 6.19 9.33 13.44
CA LEU A 90 7.51 8.77 13.68
C LEU A 90 8.01 9.19 15.05
N GLN A 91 8.66 8.27 15.75
CA GLN A 91 9.31 8.57 17.02
C GLN A 91 10.50 9.49 16.78
N ALA A 92 10.80 10.37 17.74
CA ALA A 92 11.91 11.33 17.62
C ALA A 92 13.28 10.65 17.56
N ASP A 93 13.38 9.43 18.08
CA ASP A 93 14.55 8.56 18.08
C ASP A 93 14.43 7.40 17.06
N HIS A 94 13.53 7.53 16.08
CA HIS A 94 13.40 6.53 15.02
C HIS A 94 14.73 6.31 14.30
N SER A 95 15.14 5.06 14.16
CA SER A 95 16.41 4.71 13.53
C SER A 95 16.45 5.17 12.06
N PRO A 96 17.60 5.67 11.57
CA PRO A 96 17.77 5.97 10.15
C PRO A 96 17.87 4.67 9.34
N GLY A 97 17.33 4.68 8.12
CA GLY A 97 17.40 3.52 7.24
C GLY A 97 16.52 3.65 6.01
N THR A 98 16.60 2.65 5.14
CA THR A 98 15.69 2.49 4.02
C THR A 98 14.58 1.53 4.43
N TYR A 99 13.37 2.06 4.45
CA TYR A 99 12.12 1.34 4.71
C TYR A 99 11.29 1.31 3.42
N TRP A 100 10.16 0.61 3.43
CA TRP A 100 9.38 0.42 2.22
C TRP A 100 7.89 0.38 2.52
N VAL A 101 7.09 0.66 1.50
CA VAL A 101 5.64 0.59 1.59
C VAL A 101 5.12 -0.47 0.64
N HIS A 102 4.13 -1.23 1.09
CA HIS A 102 3.44 -2.19 0.22
C HIS A 102 2.02 -2.46 0.73
N PRO A 103 1.13 -3.00 -0.12
CA PRO A 103 -0.17 -3.47 0.33
C PRO A 103 -0.08 -4.70 1.23
N HIS A 104 -1.00 -4.78 2.19
CA HIS A 104 -1.07 -5.87 3.16
C HIS A 104 -2.52 -6.38 3.35
N HIS A 105 -3.42 -6.15 2.38
CA HIS A 105 -4.79 -6.64 2.46
C HIS A 105 -4.83 -8.17 2.51
N HIS A 106 -5.58 -8.70 3.48
CA HIS A 106 -5.69 -10.14 3.69
C HIS A 106 -6.31 -10.84 2.46
N GLY A 107 -5.60 -11.86 1.98
CA GLY A 107 -6.06 -12.71 0.87
C GLY A 107 -5.59 -12.25 -0.51
N SER A 108 -4.96 -11.09 -0.63
CA SER A 108 -4.36 -10.63 -1.90
C SER A 108 -3.02 -9.88 -1.77
N ALA A 109 -2.46 -9.74 -0.55
CA ALA A 109 -1.17 -9.07 -0.30
C ALA A 109 -0.03 -9.50 -1.23
N VAL A 110 0.17 -10.83 -1.43
CA VAL A 110 1.23 -11.36 -2.31
C VAL A 110 1.04 -10.92 -3.75
N MET A 111 -0.19 -10.93 -4.26
CA MET A 111 -0.48 -10.48 -5.63
C MET A 111 -0.27 -8.97 -5.80
N GLN A 112 -0.49 -8.21 -4.72
CA GLN A 112 -0.39 -6.75 -4.75
C GLN A 112 1.03 -6.22 -4.50
N SER A 113 1.96 -7.07 -4.04
CA SER A 113 3.33 -6.68 -3.66
C SER A 113 4.39 -7.06 -4.71
N GLY A 114 4.00 -7.16 -5.98
CA GLY A 114 4.87 -7.57 -7.10
C GLY A 114 5.52 -6.43 -7.86
#